data_AF-D3YYA5-F1
#
_entry.id   AF-D3YYA5-F1
#
_cell.length_a   1.000
_cell.length_b   1.000
_cell.length_c   1.000
_cell.angle_alpha   90.00
_cell.angle_beta   90.00
_cell.angle_gamma   90.00
#
_symmetry.space_group_name_H-M   'P 1'
#
loop_
_entity.id
_entity.type
_entity.pdbx_description
1 polymer ?
#
loop_
_entity_poly.entity_id
_entity_poly.type
_entity_poly.pdbx_seq_one_letter_code
_entity_poly.pdbx_strand_id
1 'polypeptide(L)'
;MNTFLGFGKQYVERHFNKTGQRVYLHLRRTRRPKEEDTSAGTGDPPRKKPTRLAIGVEGGFDLTEDKFEFDEDVKIVILPDYLEIARDGLGGLPDIVRDRVTSAVEALLSADSASRKQEVQAWDGEVRQVSKHAFNLKQLDNPARIPPCGWKCSKCDMRENLWLNLTDGSILCGRRYFDGSGGNNHAVEHYRETGYPLAVKLGTITPDG
;
A
#
# COMPACT_ATOMS: atom_id res chain seq x y z
N MET A 1 7.98 -18.12 5.92
CA MET A 1 7.06 -16.97 5.82
C MET A 1 7.14 -16.21 7.14
N ASN A 2 8.18 -15.39 7.32
CA ASN A 2 8.44 -14.70 8.59
C ASN A 2 8.60 -13.19 8.39
N THR A 3 9.46 -12.79 7.45
CA THR A 3 9.74 -11.38 7.13
C THR A 3 8.93 -10.83 5.95
N PHE A 4 8.17 -11.69 5.27
CA PHE A 4 7.37 -11.35 4.08
C PHE A 4 8.17 -10.75 2.90
N LEU A 5 9.50 -10.94 2.89
CA LEU A 5 10.36 -10.56 1.77
C LEU A 5 10.18 -11.52 0.58
N GLY A 6 10.14 -10.95 -0.63
CA GLY A 6 10.10 -11.71 -1.89
C GLY A 6 11.49 -11.90 -2.49
N PHE A 7 11.78 -13.11 -2.96
CA PHE A 7 13.04 -13.45 -3.62
C PHE A 7 12.78 -14.23 -4.90
N GLY A 8 13.45 -13.87 -6.00
CA GLY A 8 13.46 -14.70 -7.20
C GLY A 8 14.18 -16.03 -6.98
N LYS A 9 13.96 -17.00 -7.87
CA LYS A 9 14.54 -18.36 -7.77
C LYS A 9 16.06 -18.37 -7.52
N GLN A 10 16.80 -17.45 -8.16
CA GLN A 10 18.26 -17.34 -8.02
C GLN A 10 18.73 -16.72 -6.69
N TYR A 11 17.82 -16.10 -5.92
CA TYR A 11 18.18 -15.31 -4.73
C TYR A 11 17.67 -15.91 -3.41
N VAL A 12 16.71 -16.83 -3.46
CA VAL A 12 16.10 -17.42 -2.26
C VAL A 12 17.11 -18.23 -1.44
N GLU A 13 18.06 -18.93 -2.08
CA GLU A 13 19.13 -19.66 -1.39
C GLU A 13 20.01 -18.74 -0.56
N ARG A 14 20.31 -17.53 -1.05
CA ARG A 14 21.09 -16.55 -0.31
C ARG A 14 20.38 -16.14 0.98
N HIS A 15 19.06 -15.98 0.94
CA HIS A 15 18.28 -15.68 2.13
C HIS A 15 18.24 -16.86 3.09
N PHE A 16 18.01 -18.08 2.61
CA PHE A 16 18.09 -19.31 3.41
C PHE A 16 19.45 -19.47 4.09
N ASN A 17 20.56 -19.35 3.35
CA ASN A 17 21.91 -19.50 3.88
C ASN A 17 22.26 -18.43 4.94
N LYS A 18 21.72 -17.22 4.83
CA LYS A 18 21.97 -16.13 5.79
C LYS A 18 21.10 -16.18 7.04
N THR A 19 19.86 -16.66 6.92
CA THR A 19 18.84 -16.50 7.97
C THR A 19 18.34 -17.80 8.55
N GLY A 20 18.62 -18.93 7.90
CA GLY A 20 18.03 -20.22 8.23
C GLY A 20 16.55 -20.35 7.87
N GLN A 21 15.92 -19.36 7.22
CA GLN A 21 14.51 -19.43 6.84
C GLN A 21 14.30 -20.51 5.77
N ARG A 22 13.49 -21.52 6.08
CA ARG A 22 13.25 -22.69 5.20
C ARG A 22 11.96 -22.62 4.39
N VAL A 23 10.89 -22.11 4.99
CA VAL A 23 9.54 -22.16 4.39
C VAL A 23 9.25 -20.87 3.63
N TYR A 24 8.89 -20.98 2.35
CA TYR A 24 8.55 -19.87 1.46
C TYR A 24 7.20 -20.11 0.79
N LEU A 25 6.47 -19.02 0.51
CA LEU A 25 5.32 -19.06 -0.38
C LEU A 25 5.82 -18.72 -1.79
N HIS A 26 5.71 -19.66 -2.71
CA HIS A 26 6.10 -19.50 -4.10
C HIS A 26 4.88 -19.11 -4.94
N LEU A 27 4.94 -17.95 -5.57
CA LEU A 27 3.90 -17.41 -6.46
C LEU A 27 4.45 -17.36 -7.88
N ARG A 28 3.72 -17.93 -8.83
CA ARG A 28 4.00 -17.82 -10.26
C ARG A 28 2.77 -17.29 -10.97
N ARG A 29 2.91 -16.13 -11.62
CA ARG A 29 1.86 -15.52 -12.46
C ARG A 29 2.19 -15.75 -13.92
N THR A 30 1.26 -16.33 -14.68
CA THR A 30 1.42 -16.53 -16.12
C THR A 30 0.32 -15.77 -16.85
N ARG A 31 0.70 -14.99 -17.87
CA ARG A 31 -0.26 -14.23 -18.68
C ARG A 31 -0.78 -15.11 -19.82
N ARG A 32 -2.09 -15.32 -19.91
CA ARG A 32 -2.78 -15.95 -21.03
C ARG A 32 -3.66 -14.94 -21.78
N PRO A 33 -3.66 -14.88 -23.11
CA PRO A 33 -4.64 -14.09 -23.85
C PRO A 33 -6.03 -14.71 -23.70
N LYS A 34 -7.07 -13.89 -23.51
CA LYS A 34 -8.46 -14.36 -23.59
C LYS A 34 -8.84 -14.60 -25.05
N GLU A 35 -9.56 -15.68 -25.33
CA GLU A 35 -10.20 -15.88 -26.62
C GLU A 35 -11.33 -14.86 -26.77
N GLU A 36 -11.36 -14.10 -27.87
CA GLU A 36 -12.43 -13.12 -28.14
C GLU A 36 -13.71 -13.86 -28.56
N ASP A 37 -14.74 -13.83 -27.72
CA ASP A 37 -16.10 -14.15 -28.15
C ASP A 37 -16.60 -13.01 -29.06
N THR A 38 -16.71 -13.28 -30.37
CA THR A 38 -17.19 -12.33 -31.39
C THR A 38 -18.70 -12.06 -31.33
N SER A 39 -19.31 -12.02 -30.15
CA SER A 39 -20.77 -11.87 -30.00
C SER A 39 -21.21 -10.98 -28.84
N ALA A 40 -20.70 -9.75 -28.76
CA ALA A 40 -21.35 -8.70 -27.96
C ALA A 40 -21.21 -7.34 -28.65
N GLY A 41 -22.23 -7.00 -29.46
CA GLY A 41 -22.44 -5.65 -29.93
C GLY A 41 -22.99 -4.72 -28.84
N THR A 42 -22.79 -3.42 -29.08
CA THR A 42 -23.53 -2.27 -28.53
C THR A 42 -23.36 -1.93 -27.04
N GLY A 43 -22.38 -1.04 -26.78
CA GLY A 43 -22.58 0.27 -26.15
C GLY A 43 -23.54 0.39 -24.96
N ASP A 44 -23.23 -0.23 -23.82
CA ASP A 44 -23.89 0.04 -22.54
C ASP A 44 -22.88 0.69 -21.58
N PRO A 45 -23.18 1.85 -20.93
CA PRO A 45 -22.24 2.51 -20.03
C PRO A 45 -21.98 1.68 -18.75
N PRO A 46 -20.82 1.83 -18.09
CA PRO A 46 -20.44 0.96 -16.97
C PRO A 46 -21.46 1.01 -15.84
N ARG A 47 -21.98 -0.16 -15.44
CA ARG A 47 -23.00 -0.31 -14.39
C ARG A 47 -22.57 0.17 -13.00
N LYS A 48 -21.28 0.44 -12.79
CA LYS A 48 -20.73 0.97 -11.53
C LYS A 48 -20.01 2.28 -11.81
N LYS A 49 -20.47 3.37 -11.20
CA LYS A 49 -19.76 4.65 -11.22
C LYS A 49 -18.46 4.49 -10.40
N PRO A 50 -17.27 4.79 -10.97
CA PRO A 50 -16.02 4.73 -10.24
C PRO A 50 -16.03 5.66 -9.03
N THR A 51 -15.56 5.17 -7.89
CA THR A 51 -15.34 5.95 -6.66
C THR A 51 -13.89 6.42 -6.52
N ARG A 52 -12.99 5.93 -7.38
CA ARG A 52 -11.55 6.27 -7.45
C ARG A 52 -11.15 6.53 -8.91
N LEU A 53 -10.26 7.50 -9.11
CA LEU A 53 -9.63 7.81 -10.41
C LEU A 53 -8.40 6.92 -10.66
N ALA A 54 -8.54 5.61 -10.48
CA ALA A 54 -7.44 4.67 -10.65
C ALA A 54 -7.84 3.59 -11.65
N ILE A 55 -6.92 3.11 -12.48
CA ILE A 55 -7.23 2.10 -13.50
C ILE A 55 -7.00 0.70 -12.92
N GLY A 56 -7.98 -0.22 -13.05
CA GLY A 56 -7.81 -1.63 -12.69
C GLY A 56 -7.70 -1.93 -11.18
N VAL A 57 -8.27 -1.06 -10.34
CA VAL A 57 -8.38 -1.27 -8.88
C VAL A 57 -9.84 -1.23 -8.44
N GLU A 58 -10.14 -1.84 -7.30
CA GLU A 58 -11.49 -1.81 -6.73
C GLU A 58 -11.95 -0.36 -6.50
N GLY A 59 -13.04 0.03 -7.17
CA GLY A 59 -13.58 1.40 -7.20
C GLY A 59 -13.04 2.29 -8.33
N GLY A 60 -12.15 1.79 -9.19
CA GLY A 60 -11.48 2.50 -10.29
C GLY A 60 -12.24 2.56 -11.64
N PHE A 61 -11.61 3.17 -12.65
CA PHE A 61 -11.99 3.07 -14.06
C PHE A 61 -11.47 1.75 -14.65
N ASP A 62 -12.35 0.88 -15.15
CA ASP A 62 -11.97 -0.27 -15.95
C ASP A 62 -11.66 0.20 -17.37
N LEU A 63 -10.38 0.28 -17.75
CA LEU A 63 -9.99 0.76 -19.08
C LEU A 63 -9.79 -0.32 -20.14
N THR A 64 -9.97 -1.58 -19.80
CA THR A 64 -9.94 -2.67 -20.78
C THR A 64 -10.79 -3.80 -20.26
N GLU A 65 -11.72 -4.30 -21.08
CA GLU A 65 -12.07 -5.71 -20.99
C GLU A 65 -10.75 -6.48 -21.05
N ASP A 66 -10.37 -7.08 -19.93
CA ASP A 66 -9.04 -7.68 -19.74
C ASP A 66 -8.75 -8.66 -20.87
N LYS A 67 -7.97 -8.24 -21.87
CA LYS A 67 -7.53 -9.07 -23.01
C LYS A 67 -6.64 -10.24 -22.59
N PHE A 68 -6.24 -10.26 -21.32
CA PHE A 68 -5.41 -11.28 -20.74
C PHE A 68 -6.03 -11.78 -19.44
N GLU A 69 -6.13 -13.10 -19.31
CA GLU A 69 -6.35 -13.78 -18.06
C GLU A 69 -4.98 -14.08 -17.42
N PHE A 70 -4.89 -13.98 -16.09
CA PHE A 70 -3.68 -14.33 -15.36
C PHE A 70 -3.92 -15.61 -14.58
N ASP A 71 -3.18 -16.65 -14.90
CA ASP A 71 -3.14 -17.85 -14.06
C ASP A 71 -2.13 -17.65 -12.94
N GLU A 72 -2.62 -17.71 -11.71
CA GLU A 72 -1.79 -17.70 -10.51
C GLU A 72 -1.61 -19.11 -9.98
N ASP A 73 -0.37 -19.57 -9.93
CA ASP A 73 0.02 -20.85 -9.34
C ASP A 73 0.77 -20.59 -8.03
N VAL A 74 0.17 -21.02 -6.92
CA VAL A 74 0.64 -20.72 -5.55
C VAL A 74 0.91 -22.02 -4.79
N LYS A 75 2.14 -22.17 -4.30
CA LYS A 75 2.58 -23.35 -3.56
C LYS A 75 3.52 -22.99 -2.41
N ILE A 76 3.57 -23.83 -1.38
CA ILE A 76 4.51 -23.71 -0.28
C ILE A 76 5.77 -24.50 -0.64
N VAL A 77 6.95 -23.90 -0.48
CA VAL A 77 8.23 -24.54 -0.80
C VAL A 77 9.13 -24.54 0.43
N ILE A 78 9.73 -25.68 0.74
CA ILE A 78 10.63 -25.85 1.89
C ILE A 78 12.06 -26.15 1.40
N LEU A 79 13.00 -25.26 1.74
CA LEU A 79 14.42 -25.42 1.45
C LEU A 79 15.15 -26.31 2.49
N PRO A 80 16.31 -26.91 2.13
CA PRO A 80 17.03 -26.78 0.86
C PRO A 80 16.51 -27.70 -0.25
N ASP A 81 15.72 -28.72 0.07
CA ASP A 81 15.34 -29.79 -0.87
C ASP A 81 14.23 -29.38 -1.86
N TYR A 82 13.76 -28.13 -1.79
CA TYR A 82 12.65 -27.61 -2.59
C TYR A 82 11.39 -28.49 -2.50
N LEU A 83 11.07 -28.99 -1.30
CA LEU A 83 9.85 -29.77 -1.09
C LEU A 83 8.63 -28.88 -1.31
N GLU A 84 7.77 -29.29 -2.23
CA GLU A 84 6.58 -28.52 -2.62
C GLU A 84 5.33 -29.09 -1.94
N ILE A 85 4.55 -28.22 -1.31
CA ILE A 85 3.27 -28.55 -0.68
C ILE A 85 2.22 -27.65 -1.32
N ALA A 86 1.22 -28.26 -1.96
CA ALA A 86 0.07 -27.55 -2.51
C ALA A 86 -0.80 -26.97 -1.39
N ARG A 87 -1.60 -25.94 -1.69
CA ARG A 87 -2.46 -25.26 -0.69
C ARG A 87 -3.48 -26.22 -0.05
N ASP A 88 -4.00 -27.13 -0.85
CA ASP A 88 -4.92 -28.22 -0.48
C ASP A 88 -4.19 -29.48 0.03
N GLY A 89 -2.87 -29.56 -0.16
CA GLY A 89 -2.02 -30.67 0.26
C GLY A 89 -1.70 -30.73 1.76
N LEU A 90 -2.47 -30.04 2.61
CA LEU A 90 -2.29 -30.00 4.07
C LEU A 90 -3.07 -31.10 4.82
N GLY A 91 -3.61 -32.08 4.09
CA GLY A 91 -4.27 -33.25 4.66
C GLY A 91 -3.32 -34.07 5.54
N GLY A 92 -3.77 -34.47 6.72
CA GLY A 92 -2.98 -35.26 7.67
C GLY A 92 -2.12 -34.45 8.66
N LEU A 93 -2.04 -33.12 8.49
CA LEU A 93 -1.48 -32.23 9.52
C LEU A 93 -2.50 -31.93 10.61
N PRO A 94 -2.07 -31.68 11.86
CA PRO A 94 -2.96 -31.21 12.93
C PRO A 94 -3.73 -29.96 12.50
N ASP A 95 -5.01 -29.87 12.87
CA ASP A 95 -5.89 -28.78 12.42
C ASP A 95 -5.32 -27.40 12.74
N ILE A 96 -4.71 -27.24 13.93
CA ILE A 96 -4.05 -25.99 14.33
C ILE A 96 -2.93 -25.55 13.38
N VAL A 97 -2.20 -26.50 12.78
CA VAL A 97 -1.14 -26.21 11.80
C VAL A 97 -1.77 -25.85 10.46
N ARG A 98 -2.80 -26.60 10.05
CA ARG A 98 -3.53 -26.36 8.81
C ARG A 98 -4.11 -24.95 8.78
N ASP A 99 -4.84 -24.57 9.82
CA ASP A 99 -5.48 -23.25 9.93
C ASP A 99 -4.43 -22.14 9.89
N ARG A 100 -3.34 -22.30 10.65
CA ARG A 100 -2.26 -21.31 10.69
C ARG A 100 -1.59 -21.12 9.33
N VAL A 101 -1.34 -22.22 8.61
CA VAL A 101 -0.73 -22.17 7.27
C VAL A 101 -1.69 -21.50 6.29
N THR A 102 -2.95 -21.93 6.26
CA THR A 102 -3.98 -21.37 5.36
C THR A 102 -4.19 -19.88 5.61
N SER A 103 -4.37 -19.47 6.87
CA SER A 103 -4.52 -18.04 7.22
C SER A 103 -3.29 -17.22 6.85
N ALA A 104 -2.07 -17.75 7.02
CA ALA A 104 -0.86 -17.05 6.61
C ALA A 104 -0.76 -16.89 5.08
N VAL A 105 -1.17 -17.90 4.32
CA VAL A 105 -1.22 -17.84 2.85
C VAL A 105 -2.25 -16.81 2.39
N GLU A 106 -3.46 -16.83 2.93
CA GLU A 106 -4.52 -15.87 2.59
C GLU A 106 -4.14 -14.43 2.93
N ALA A 107 -3.53 -14.21 4.09
CA ALA A 107 -3.03 -12.90 4.49
C ALA A 107 -1.91 -12.41 3.53
N LEU A 108 -1.07 -13.30 3.02
CA LEU A 108 -0.02 -12.95 2.06
C LEU A 108 -0.56 -12.64 0.67
N LEU A 109 -1.60 -13.35 0.22
CA LEU A 109 -2.23 -13.11 -1.07
C LEU A 109 -3.09 -11.84 -1.09
N SER A 110 -3.65 -11.46 0.06
CA SER A 110 -4.40 -10.21 0.22
C SER A 110 -3.53 -8.99 0.54
N ALA A 111 -2.27 -9.20 0.96
CA ALA A 111 -1.35 -8.12 1.22
C ALA A 111 -0.95 -7.38 -0.07
N ASP A 112 -1.24 -6.08 -0.13
CA ASP A 112 -0.77 -5.23 -1.21
C ASP A 112 0.77 -5.21 -1.27
N SER A 113 1.32 -5.52 -2.45
CA SER A 113 2.76 -5.43 -2.68
C SER A 113 3.22 -3.98 -2.51
N ALA A 114 4.49 -3.80 -2.09
CA ALA A 114 5.07 -2.46 -1.96
C ALA A 114 5.01 -1.68 -3.30
N SER A 115 5.20 -2.37 -4.43
CA SER A 115 5.05 -1.80 -5.77
C SER A 115 3.62 -1.36 -6.05
N ARG A 116 2.60 -2.15 -5.66
CA ARG A 116 1.18 -1.79 -5.83
C ARG A 116 0.81 -0.59 -4.96
N LYS A 117 1.35 -0.50 -3.74
CA LYS A 117 1.17 0.70 -2.89
C LYS A 117 1.79 1.96 -3.51
N GLN A 118 2.97 1.84 -4.14
CA GLN A 118 3.62 2.93 -4.84
C GLN A 118 2.89 3.31 -6.14
N GLU A 119 2.44 2.34 -6.92
CA GLU A 119 1.62 2.58 -8.13
C GLU A 119 0.31 3.27 -7.76
N VAL A 120 -0.41 2.79 -6.74
CA VAL A 120 -1.64 3.43 -6.25
C VAL A 120 -1.39 4.88 -5.81
N GLN A 121 -0.22 5.20 -5.23
CA GLN A 121 0.16 6.58 -4.91
C GLN A 121 0.51 7.42 -6.14
N ALA A 122 1.08 6.81 -7.18
CA ALA A 122 1.41 7.48 -8.44
C ALA A 122 0.17 7.83 -9.28
N TRP A 123 -0.93 7.10 -9.09
CA TRP A 123 -2.20 7.30 -9.81
C TRP A 123 -3.16 8.30 -9.16
N ASP A 124 -2.75 9.06 -8.13
CA ASP A 124 -3.58 10.09 -7.48
C ASP A 124 -3.84 11.35 -8.35
N GLY A 125 -3.68 11.22 -9.68
CA GLY A 125 -4.31 12.05 -10.72
C GLY A 125 -3.74 13.45 -10.95
N GLU A 126 -3.05 14.05 -9.99
CA GLU A 126 -2.38 15.34 -10.18
C GLU A 126 -0.88 15.16 -10.27
N VAL A 127 -0.29 15.49 -11.43
CA VAL A 127 1.13 15.85 -11.49
C VAL A 127 1.30 17.03 -10.54
N ARG A 128 1.83 16.74 -9.34
CA ARG A 128 2.00 17.74 -8.29
C ARG A 128 2.86 18.86 -8.84
N GLN A 129 2.27 20.04 -8.95
CA GLN A 129 3.00 21.24 -9.34
C GLN A 129 3.78 21.76 -8.13
N VAL A 130 4.90 22.40 -8.40
CA VAL A 130 5.67 23.08 -7.34
C VAL A 130 4.78 24.15 -6.73
N SER A 131 4.62 24.11 -5.40
CA SER A 131 3.82 25.12 -4.70
C SER A 131 4.41 26.51 -4.90
N LYS A 132 3.55 27.50 -5.16
CA LYS A 132 3.93 28.92 -5.19
C LYS A 132 4.60 29.42 -3.90
N HIS A 133 4.41 28.69 -2.80
CA HIS A 133 5.00 29.00 -1.49
C HIS A 133 6.36 28.32 -1.28
N ALA A 134 6.77 27.35 -2.10
CA ALA A 134 7.93 26.51 -1.84
C ALA A 134 9.24 27.32 -1.71
N PHE A 135 9.46 28.30 -2.59
CA PHE A 135 10.69 29.11 -2.60
C PHE A 135 10.69 30.26 -1.58
N ASN A 136 9.52 30.68 -1.11
CA ASN A 136 9.35 31.86 -0.26
C ASN A 136 8.74 31.53 1.10
N LEU A 137 8.74 30.25 1.49
CA LEU A 137 8.19 29.81 2.76
C LEU A 137 9.05 30.35 3.89
N LYS A 138 8.45 31.15 4.78
CA LYS A 138 9.12 31.61 6.00
C LYS A 138 9.00 30.53 7.06
N GLN A 139 10.13 30.11 7.62
CA GLN A 139 10.16 29.27 8.81
C GLN A 139 10.45 30.15 10.02
N LEU A 140 9.76 29.92 11.13
CA LEU A 140 9.94 30.68 12.36
C LEU A 140 11.25 30.30 13.05
N ASP A 141 11.83 31.26 13.75
CA ASP A 141 13.03 31.06 14.55
C ASP A 141 12.78 30.12 15.74
N ASN A 142 13.85 29.47 16.21
CA ASN A 142 13.81 28.50 17.32
C ASN A 142 12.88 27.29 17.10
N PRO A 143 13.04 26.52 16.00
CA PRO A 143 12.18 25.38 15.72
C PRO A 143 12.37 24.27 16.76
N ALA A 144 11.28 23.59 17.09
CA ALA A 144 11.32 22.40 17.91
C ALA A 144 12.07 21.26 17.20
N ARG A 145 12.83 20.46 17.95
CA ARG A 145 13.48 19.26 17.40
C ARG A 145 12.45 18.14 17.25
N ILE A 146 12.06 17.87 16.01
CA ILE A 146 11.07 16.82 15.70
C ILE A 146 11.74 15.44 15.75
N PRO A 147 11.25 14.48 16.57
CA PRO A 147 11.80 13.13 16.63
C PRO A 147 11.48 12.34 15.35
N PRO A 148 12.19 11.23 15.06
CA PRO A 148 11.95 10.43 13.85
C PRO A 148 10.71 9.52 13.93
N CYS A 149 10.08 9.39 15.09
CA CYS A 149 8.88 8.58 15.31
C CYS A 149 8.16 8.99 16.61
N GLY A 150 7.01 8.35 16.87
CA GLY A 150 6.30 8.48 18.16
C GLY A 150 5.48 9.76 18.31
N TRP A 151 5.15 10.42 17.20
CA TRP A 151 4.41 11.67 17.20
C TRP A 151 2.97 11.52 17.70
N LYS A 152 2.43 12.63 18.18
CA LYS A 152 1.05 12.77 18.62
C LYS A 152 0.55 14.16 18.19
N CYS A 153 -0.73 14.26 17.84
CA CYS A 153 -1.37 15.55 17.62
C CYS A 153 -1.24 16.43 18.87
N SER A 154 -0.92 17.71 18.69
CA SER A 154 -0.76 18.65 19.81
C SER A 154 -2.10 19.05 20.46
N LYS A 155 -3.22 18.85 19.75
CA LYS A 155 -4.58 19.21 20.22
C LYS A 155 -5.46 17.99 20.59
N CYS A 156 -5.06 16.75 20.30
CA CYS A 156 -5.84 15.55 20.65
C CYS A 156 -4.98 14.27 20.73
N ASP A 157 -5.63 13.11 20.93
CA ASP A 157 -4.92 11.84 21.15
C ASP A 157 -4.48 11.07 19.91
N MET A 158 -4.72 11.61 18.70
CA MET A 158 -4.33 10.93 17.46
C MET A 158 -2.82 10.78 17.34
N ARG A 159 -2.39 9.59 16.91
CA ARG A 159 -0.98 9.22 16.65
C ARG A 159 -0.68 8.92 15.19
N GLU A 160 -1.71 8.96 14.35
CA GLU A 160 -1.66 8.69 12.91
C GLU A 160 -2.34 9.82 12.13
N ASN A 161 -2.12 9.87 10.81
CA ASN A 161 -2.58 10.96 9.95
C ASN A 161 -2.18 12.35 10.48
N LEU A 162 -0.90 12.48 10.84
CA LEU A 162 -0.32 13.69 11.41
C LEU A 162 0.41 14.50 10.34
N TRP A 163 0.27 15.82 10.43
CA TRP A 163 0.84 16.80 9.51
C TRP A 163 1.75 17.72 10.30
N LEU A 164 3.00 17.83 9.84
CA LEU A 164 3.99 18.77 10.35
C LEU A 164 3.92 20.04 9.51
N ASN A 165 3.52 21.16 10.10
CA ASN A 165 3.54 22.45 9.41
C ASN A 165 5.00 22.91 9.24
N LEU A 166 5.36 23.29 8.02
CA LEU A 166 6.74 23.63 7.66
C LEU A 166 7.15 25.03 8.14
N THR A 167 6.20 25.88 8.51
CA THR A 167 6.48 27.23 9.04
C THR A 167 6.88 27.21 10.52
N ASP A 168 6.13 26.50 11.36
CA ASP A 168 6.26 26.61 12.82
C ASP A 168 6.57 25.27 13.53
N GLY A 169 6.62 24.16 12.79
CA GLY A 169 6.89 22.84 13.35
C GLY A 169 5.72 22.23 14.14
N SER A 170 4.51 22.78 14.05
CA SER A 170 3.33 22.20 14.70
C SER A 170 2.97 20.83 14.12
N ILE A 171 2.68 19.86 15.01
CA ILE A 171 2.21 18.52 14.63
C ILE A 171 0.75 18.37 14.98
N LEU A 172 -0.09 18.23 13.96
CA LEU A 172 -1.56 18.25 14.09
C LEU A 172 -2.21 17.19 13.20
N CYS A 173 -3.36 16.66 13.62
CA CYS A 173 -4.06 15.64 12.85
C CYS A 173 -4.77 16.21 11.61
N GLY A 174 -4.88 15.38 10.58
CA GLY A 174 -5.50 15.72 9.30
C GLY A 174 -7.00 16.00 9.37
N ARG A 175 -7.58 16.27 8.21
CA ARG A 175 -9.00 16.61 8.04
C ARG A 175 -9.92 15.41 8.28
N ARG A 176 -11.14 15.68 8.73
CA ARG A 176 -12.25 14.72 8.73
C ARG A 176 -12.92 14.68 7.36
N TYR A 177 -13.23 13.49 6.87
CA TYR A 177 -13.99 13.27 5.64
C TYR A 177 -15.46 12.99 5.95
N PHE A 178 -16.32 13.11 4.94
CA PHE A 178 -17.78 12.96 5.10
C PHE A 178 -18.20 11.53 5.41
N ASP A 179 -17.36 10.55 5.06
CA ASP A 179 -17.53 9.12 5.32
C ASP A 179 -17.15 8.73 6.77
N GLY A 180 -16.76 9.72 7.59
CA GLY A 180 -16.34 9.52 8.98
C GLY A 180 -14.84 9.17 9.13
N SER A 181 -14.11 8.96 8.04
CA SER A 181 -12.67 8.69 8.08
C SER A 181 -11.84 9.97 8.25
N GLY A 182 -10.53 9.81 8.49
CA GLY A 182 -9.56 10.92 8.55
C GLY A 182 -9.14 11.30 9.97
N GLY A 183 -9.05 12.60 10.25
CA GLY A 183 -8.67 13.15 11.56
C GLY A 183 -9.66 14.16 12.10
N ASN A 184 -9.22 14.97 13.08
CA ASN A 184 -10.07 15.92 13.79
C ASN A 184 -9.92 17.38 13.32
N ASN A 185 -9.48 17.62 12.08
CA ASN A 185 -9.33 18.95 11.46
C ASN A 185 -8.28 19.90 12.07
N HIS A 186 -7.58 19.53 13.13
CA HIS A 186 -6.66 20.45 13.80
C HIS A 186 -5.59 21.08 12.87
N ALA A 187 -5.05 20.34 11.89
CA ALA A 187 -4.08 20.91 10.95
C ALA A 187 -4.68 21.98 10.02
N VAL A 188 -5.92 21.79 9.55
CA VAL A 188 -6.58 22.78 8.68
C VAL A 188 -7.11 23.97 9.48
N GLU A 189 -7.53 23.76 10.72
CA GLU A 189 -7.87 24.84 11.65
C GLU A 189 -6.66 25.72 11.96
N HIS A 190 -5.51 25.10 12.23
CA HIS A 190 -4.25 25.82 12.41
C HIS A 190 -3.84 26.64 11.20
N TYR A 191 -4.01 26.10 9.98
CA TYR A 191 -3.82 26.88 8.75
C TYR A 191 -4.77 28.09 8.67
N ARG A 192 -6.05 27.93 9.05
CA ARG A 192 -7.01 29.04 9.06
C ARG A 192 -6.64 30.13 10.07
N GLU A 193 -6.07 29.74 11.21
CA GLU A 193 -5.64 30.66 12.27
C GLU A 193 -4.35 31.41 11.90
N THR A 194 -3.40 30.74 11.24
CA THR A 194 -2.03 31.27 11.03
C THR A 194 -1.72 31.71 9.60
N GLY A 195 -2.42 31.16 8.62
CA GLY A 195 -2.10 31.29 7.20
C GLY A 195 -0.86 30.51 6.75
N TYR A 196 -0.30 29.61 7.58
CA TYR A 196 0.92 28.86 7.26
C TYR A 196 0.66 27.75 6.24
N PRO A 197 1.11 27.90 4.98
CA PRO A 197 0.44 27.26 3.84
C PRO A 197 0.90 25.84 3.52
N LEU A 198 2.03 25.39 4.07
CA LEU A 198 2.64 24.11 3.72
C LEU A 198 2.80 23.21 4.94
N ALA A 199 2.39 21.95 4.78
CA ALA A 199 2.61 20.90 5.75
C ALA A 199 3.00 19.59 5.06
N VAL A 200 3.83 18.78 5.72
CA VAL A 200 4.25 17.46 5.27
C VAL A 200 3.60 16.38 6.13
N LYS A 201 3.17 15.27 5.51
CA LYS A 201 2.58 14.15 6.24
C LYS A 201 3.68 13.35 6.94
N LEU A 202 3.57 13.19 8.25
CA LEU A 202 4.51 12.39 9.02
C LEU A 202 4.31 10.91 8.71
N GLY A 203 5.42 10.17 8.58
CA GLY A 203 5.43 8.77 8.17
C GLY A 203 5.54 8.54 6.65
N THR A 204 5.51 9.59 5.82
CA THR A 204 5.76 9.48 4.37
C THR A 204 7.10 10.06 3.92
N ILE A 205 7.91 10.60 4.84
CA ILE A 205 9.21 11.21 4.51
C ILE A 205 10.21 10.08 4.21
N THR A 206 10.65 10.00 2.96
CA THR A 206 11.65 9.05 2.48
C THR A 206 12.83 9.79 1.82
N PRO A 207 13.97 9.12 1.57
CA PRO A 207 15.07 9.73 0.81
C PRO A 207 14.67 10.20 -0.61
N ASP A 208 13.63 9.61 -1.20
CA ASP A 208 13.15 9.95 -2.54
C ASP A 208 12.17 11.14 -2.56
N GLY A 209 11.75 11.62 -1.37
CA GLY A 209 10.72 12.64 -1.19
C GLY A 209 9.39 12.10 -0.68
#